data_AF-A0A2W4MWE1-F1
#
_entry.id   AF-A0A2W4MWE1-F1
#
_cell.length_a   1.000
_cell.length_b   1.000
_cell.length_c   1.000
_cell.angle_alpha   90.00
_cell.angle_beta   90.00
_cell.angle_gamma   90.00
#
_symmetry.space_group_name_H-M   'P 1'
#
loop_
_entity.id
_entity.type
_entity.pdbx_description
1 polymer ?
#
loop_
_entity_poly.entity_id
_entity_poly.type
_entity_poly.pdbx_seq_one_letter_code
_entity_poly.pdbx_strand_id
1 'polypeptide(L)'
;MSERPWQEARRQAERFVERLQALGRGELAVLRRSAGERLATARNALGLFYRLLPPEPQFPEETFFLVATLFPLNGHKPVDGDFGRTMAVLRQRTNREGLDSRMRILLEADYDRRRGTGELPYRLRQAVKLAASQQVGVDWVQLLLDLNWWGHPDRIVQKRWARSYFHGDAASQEPQAVAAEGGQ
;
A
#
# COMPACT_ATOMS: atom_id res chain seq x y z
N MET A 1 28.45 15.08 -0.87
CA MET A 1 27.98 13.78 -1.40
C MET A 1 26.46 13.80 -1.37
N SER A 2 25.79 14.21 -2.46
CA SER A 2 24.33 14.23 -2.49
C SER A 2 23.80 12.80 -2.39
N GLU A 3 22.99 12.52 -1.37
CA GLU A 3 22.25 11.26 -1.28
C GLU A 3 21.39 11.09 -2.54
N ARG A 4 21.32 9.86 -3.06
CA ARG A 4 20.49 9.58 -4.23
C ARG A 4 19.03 9.90 -3.88
N PRO A 5 18.26 10.61 -4.72
CA PRO A 5 16.91 11.06 -4.39
C PRO A 5 15.95 9.97 -3.87
N TRP A 6 16.12 8.73 -4.34
CA TRP A 6 15.30 7.59 -3.91
C TRP A 6 15.65 7.05 -2.51
N GLN A 7 16.89 7.26 -2.03
CA GLN A 7 17.29 6.90 -0.65
C GLN A 7 16.61 7.81 0.35
N GLU A 8 16.64 9.13 0.10
CA GLU A 8 15.99 10.11 0.97
C GLU A 8 14.46 9.92 0.98
N ALA A 9 13.86 9.67 -0.18
CA ALA A 9 12.43 9.40 -0.27
C ALA A 9 12.00 8.17 0.56
N ARG A 10 12.81 7.11 0.54
CA ARG A 10 12.59 5.92 1.38
C ARG A 10 12.77 6.24 2.88
N ARG A 11 13.82 6.98 3.23
CA ARG A 11 14.08 7.41 4.61
C ARG A 11 12.93 8.24 5.17
N GLN A 12 12.36 9.14 4.37
CA GLN A 12 11.19 9.93 4.77
C GLN A 12 9.95 9.05 4.98
N ALA A 13 9.73 8.07 4.09
CA ALA A 13 8.64 7.12 4.25
C ALA A 13 8.77 6.29 5.54
N GLU A 14 9.97 5.78 5.83
CA GLU A 14 10.28 5.03 7.06
C GLU A 14 10.02 5.87 8.31
N ARG A 15 10.61 7.07 8.39
CA ARG A 15 10.37 7.98 9.54
C ARG A 15 8.90 8.37 9.70
N PHE A 16 8.18 8.56 8.59
CA PHE A 16 6.76 8.89 8.63
C PHE A 16 5.93 7.75 9.22
N VAL A 17 6.20 6.51 8.79
CA VAL A 17 5.53 5.32 9.33
C VAL A 17 5.91 5.07 10.79
N GLU A 18 7.17 5.28 11.18
CA GLU A 18 7.59 5.23 12.59
C GLU A 18 6.81 6.22 13.46
N ARG A 19 6.65 7.47 12.98
CA ARG A 19 5.85 8.48 13.67
C ARG A 19 4.38 8.07 13.79
N LEU A 20 3.81 7.45 12.75
CA LEU A 20 2.44 6.91 12.79
C LEU A 20 2.29 5.78 13.82
N GLN A 21 3.28 4.88 13.91
CA GLN A 21 3.30 3.78 14.89
C GLN A 21 3.40 4.29 16.34
N ALA A 22 4.05 5.43 16.56
CA ALA A 22 4.18 6.05 17.87
C ALA A 22 2.93 6.81 18.35
N LEU A 23 1.90 6.96 17.50
CA LEU A 23 0.68 7.69 17.86
C LEU A 23 -0.16 6.98 18.92
N GLY A 24 -0.79 7.78 19.78
CA GLY A 24 -1.79 7.29 20.72
C GLY A 24 -3.10 6.90 20.05
N ARG A 25 -3.94 6.13 20.75
CA ARG A 25 -5.25 5.67 20.25
C ARG A 25 -6.18 6.82 19.82
N GLY A 26 -6.15 7.95 20.54
CA GLY A 26 -6.96 9.13 20.22
C GLY A 26 -6.54 9.80 18.90
N GLU A 27 -5.23 9.90 18.65
CA GLU A 27 -4.67 10.47 17.43
C GLU A 27 -4.94 9.56 16.23
N LEU A 28 -4.77 8.24 16.40
CA LEU A 28 -5.15 7.25 15.39
C LEU A 28 -6.64 7.30 15.08
N ALA A 29 -7.51 7.55 16.07
CA ALA A 29 -8.95 7.71 15.86
C ALA A 29 -9.28 8.99 15.06
N VAL A 30 -8.53 10.08 15.25
CA VAL A 30 -8.65 11.30 14.43
C VAL A 30 -8.32 10.98 12.97
N LEU A 31 -7.16 10.38 12.70
CA LEU A 31 -6.76 10.01 11.34
C LEU A 31 -7.75 9.02 10.68
N ARG A 32 -8.23 8.04 11.45
CA ARG A 32 -9.20 7.04 10.96
C ARG A 32 -10.51 7.67 10.50
N ARG A 33 -10.98 8.72 11.19
CA ARG A 33 -12.23 9.42 10.83
C ARG A 33 -12.11 10.18 9.52
N SER A 34 -10.92 10.65 9.17
CA SER A 34 -10.65 11.30 7.89
C SER A 34 -10.35 10.31 6.75
N ALA A 35 -10.47 8.99 6.97
CA ALA A 35 -10.25 8.01 5.91
C ALA A 35 -11.31 8.12 4.80
N GLY A 36 -10.88 8.57 3.62
CA GLY A 36 -11.73 8.87 2.47
C GLY A 36 -11.96 10.37 2.24
N GLU A 37 -11.46 11.23 3.12
CA GLU A 37 -11.36 12.67 2.89
C GLU A 37 -10.05 12.99 2.14
N ARG A 38 -10.03 14.13 1.45
CA ARG A 38 -8.79 14.74 0.94
C ARG A 38 -8.20 15.66 1.99
N LEU A 39 -6.90 15.92 1.92
CA LEU A 39 -6.22 16.84 2.84
C LEU A 39 -6.91 18.22 2.85
N ALA A 40 -7.24 18.72 1.65
CA ALA A 40 -7.93 20.01 1.48
C ALA A 40 -9.33 20.09 2.13
N THR A 41 -9.95 18.95 2.44
CA THR A 41 -11.31 18.87 3.02
C THR A 41 -11.33 18.34 4.45
N ALA A 42 -10.19 17.87 4.94
CA ALA A 42 -10.12 17.16 6.22
C ALA A 42 -10.36 18.10 7.38
N ARG A 43 -11.34 17.77 8.23
CA ARG A 43 -11.65 18.53 9.43
C ARG A 43 -10.98 17.88 10.63
N ASN A 44 -10.21 18.65 11.41
CA ASN A 44 -9.55 18.23 12.66
C ASN A 44 -8.33 17.30 12.52
N ALA A 45 -7.96 16.85 11.32
CA ALA A 45 -6.75 16.04 11.10
C ALA A 45 -5.52 16.86 10.69
N LEU A 46 -5.70 18.12 10.25
CA LEU A 46 -4.66 18.93 9.62
C LEU A 46 -3.43 19.15 10.52
N GLY A 47 -3.64 19.66 11.74
CA GLY A 47 -2.54 19.94 12.67
C GLY A 47 -1.78 18.67 13.10
N LEU A 48 -2.52 17.58 13.34
CA LEU A 48 -1.91 16.28 13.62
C LEU A 48 -1.07 15.79 12.43
N PHE A 49 -1.60 15.92 11.22
CA PHE A 49 -0.92 15.50 10.00
C PHE A 49 0.39 16.27 9.76
N TYR A 50 0.38 17.61 9.83
CA TYR A 50 1.59 18.40 9.62
C TYR A 50 2.66 18.19 10.69
N ARG A 51 2.29 17.77 11.91
CA ARG A 51 3.28 17.34 12.93
C ARG A 51 3.98 16.04 12.53
N LEU A 52 3.33 15.19 11.75
CA LEU A 52 3.87 13.91 11.28
C LEU A 52 4.67 14.06 9.99
N LEU A 53 4.23 14.96 9.11
CA LEU A 53 4.83 15.20 7.80
C LEU A 53 6.30 15.63 7.92
N PRO A 54 7.20 15.17 7.02
CA PRO A 54 8.53 15.74 6.89
C PRO A 54 8.46 17.23 6.50
N PRO A 55 9.38 18.10 6.97
CA PRO A 55 9.37 19.52 6.62
C PRO A 55 9.46 19.79 5.11
N GLU A 56 10.21 18.95 4.38
CA GLU A 56 10.39 19.01 2.93
C GLU A 56 10.06 17.64 2.34
N PRO A 57 8.76 17.34 2.15
CA PRO A 57 8.34 16.01 1.72
C PRO A 57 8.72 15.77 0.24
N GLN A 58 9.37 14.64 -0.02
CA GLN A 58 9.74 14.23 -1.39
C GLN A 58 8.52 13.84 -2.24
N PHE A 59 7.38 13.56 -1.59
CA PHE A 59 6.12 13.19 -2.22
C PHE A 59 5.03 14.21 -1.91
N PRO A 60 3.96 14.27 -2.71
CA PRO A 60 2.83 15.15 -2.44
C PRO A 60 2.19 14.85 -1.09
N GLU A 61 1.76 15.91 -0.40
CA GLU A 61 1.11 15.80 0.91
C GLU A 61 -0.14 14.92 0.88
N GLU A 62 -0.93 14.98 -0.20
CA GLU A 62 -2.12 14.14 -0.38
C GLU A 62 -1.77 12.63 -0.38
N THR A 63 -0.58 12.25 -0.83
CA THR A 63 -0.11 10.86 -0.79
C THR A 63 0.26 10.44 0.64
N PHE A 64 0.96 11.30 1.39
CA PHE A 64 1.21 11.09 2.82
C PHE A 64 -0.11 11.04 3.62
N PHE A 65 -1.05 11.93 3.31
CA PHE A 65 -2.34 12.03 4.01
C PHE A 65 -3.21 10.80 3.76
N LEU A 66 -3.25 10.31 2.51
CA LEU A 66 -3.92 9.05 2.19
C LEU A 66 -3.35 7.90 3.04
N VAL A 67 -2.02 7.75 3.10
CA VAL A 67 -1.40 6.70 3.92
C VAL A 67 -1.70 6.90 5.42
N ALA A 68 -1.61 8.12 5.94
CA ALA A 68 -1.90 8.42 7.34
C ALA A 68 -3.31 8.03 7.76
N THR A 69 -4.31 8.26 6.89
CA THR A 69 -5.71 7.95 7.20
C THR A 69 -6.06 6.47 6.99
N LEU A 70 -5.32 5.77 6.11
CA LEU A 70 -5.45 4.32 5.92
C LEU A 70 -4.74 3.51 7.01
N PHE A 71 -3.59 3.98 7.49
CA PHE A 71 -2.79 3.33 8.54
C PHE A 71 -3.61 2.80 9.73
N PRO A 72 -4.45 3.61 10.40
CA PRO A 72 -5.23 3.16 11.56
C PRO A 72 -6.34 2.15 11.21
N LEU A 73 -6.60 1.86 9.93
CA LEU A 73 -7.54 0.82 9.51
C LEU A 73 -6.92 -0.58 9.53
N ASN A 74 -5.57 -0.69 9.52
CA ASN A 74 -4.88 -1.98 9.52
C ASN A 74 -3.60 -1.90 10.37
N GLY A 75 -3.70 -2.34 11.63
CA GLY A 75 -2.58 -2.42 12.57
C GLY A 75 -1.92 -3.80 12.66
N HIS A 76 -2.14 -4.68 11.69
CA HIS A 76 -1.56 -6.02 11.70
C HIS A 76 -0.10 -6.01 11.25
N LYS A 77 0.65 -7.04 11.64
CA LYS A 77 2.04 -7.23 11.22
C LYS A 77 2.13 -7.21 9.68
N PRO A 78 3.02 -6.39 9.09
CA PRO A 78 3.11 -6.27 7.64
C PRO A 78 3.47 -7.60 6.99
N VAL A 79 2.93 -7.82 5.80
CA VAL A 79 3.47 -8.80 4.85
C VAL A 79 4.57 -8.09 4.08
N ASP A 80 5.77 -8.66 4.06
CA ASP A 80 6.90 -8.07 3.36
C ASP A 80 6.62 -7.96 1.86
N GLY A 81 6.85 -6.76 1.30
CA GLY A 81 6.70 -6.49 -0.13
C GLY A 81 5.62 -5.47 -0.45
N ASP A 82 5.12 -5.51 -1.70
CA ASP A 82 4.13 -4.55 -2.17
C ASP A 82 2.68 -4.96 -1.83
N PHE A 83 1.73 -4.06 -2.08
CA PHE A 83 0.32 -4.33 -1.80
C PHE A 83 -0.25 -5.50 -2.64
N GLY A 84 0.35 -5.79 -3.80
CA GLY A 84 0.03 -6.99 -4.58
C GLY A 84 0.33 -8.27 -3.80
N ARG A 85 1.43 -8.30 -3.02
CA ARG A 85 1.75 -9.43 -2.11
C ARG A 85 0.75 -9.53 -0.95
N THR A 86 0.36 -8.41 -0.33
CA THR A 86 -0.73 -8.37 0.67
C THR A 86 -2.00 -9.01 0.09
N MET A 87 -2.39 -8.62 -1.12
CA MET A 87 -3.57 -9.14 -1.80
C MET A 87 -3.41 -10.62 -2.19
N ALA A 88 -2.21 -11.09 -2.53
CA ALA A 88 -1.94 -12.50 -2.84
C ALA A 88 -2.16 -13.39 -1.61
N VAL A 89 -1.63 -12.99 -0.46
CA VAL A 89 -1.85 -13.69 0.82
C VAL A 89 -3.34 -13.68 1.18
N LEU A 90 -4.02 -12.55 0.96
CA LEU A 90 -5.46 -12.44 1.17
C LEU A 90 -6.25 -13.41 0.28
N ARG A 91 -5.88 -13.56 -0.99
CA ARG A 91 -6.49 -14.50 -1.95
C ARG A 91 -6.43 -15.95 -1.47
N GLN A 92 -5.41 -16.33 -0.71
CA GLN A 92 -5.29 -17.68 -0.14
C GLN A 92 -6.27 -17.92 1.03
N ARG A 93 -6.79 -16.86 1.66
CA ARG A 93 -7.65 -16.91 2.86
C ARG A 93 -9.14 -16.69 2.58
N THR A 94 -9.51 -16.27 1.37
CA THR A 94 -10.89 -15.87 1.03
C THR A 94 -11.30 -16.30 -0.38
N ASN A 95 -12.50 -15.93 -0.82
CA ASN A 95 -13.01 -16.25 -2.16
C ASN A 95 -12.11 -15.64 -3.26
N ARG A 96 -11.46 -16.52 -4.04
CA ARG A 96 -10.47 -16.18 -5.06
C ARG A 96 -11.04 -15.33 -6.20
N GLU A 97 -12.18 -15.70 -6.76
CA GLU A 97 -12.73 -15.03 -7.95
C GLU A 97 -13.11 -13.56 -7.67
N GLY A 98 -13.72 -13.32 -6.51
CA GLY A 98 -14.08 -11.97 -6.08
C GLY A 98 -12.86 -11.10 -5.81
N LEU A 99 -11.72 -11.69 -5.42
CA LEU A 99 -10.47 -10.99 -5.15
C LEU A 99 -9.73 -10.62 -6.44
N ASP A 100 -9.71 -11.51 -7.43
CA ASP A 100 -9.11 -11.22 -8.72
C ASP A 100 -9.80 -10.06 -9.43
N SER A 101 -11.14 -9.99 -9.36
CA SER A 101 -11.90 -8.85 -9.88
C SER A 101 -11.54 -7.55 -9.16
N ARG A 102 -11.51 -7.56 -7.82
CA ARG A 102 -11.10 -6.39 -7.02
C ARG A 102 -9.68 -5.94 -7.34
N MET A 103 -8.76 -6.87 -7.54
CA MET A 103 -7.38 -6.57 -7.88
C MET A 103 -7.29 -5.91 -9.27
N ARG A 104 -7.95 -6.46 -10.30
CA ARG A 104 -7.99 -5.83 -11.64
C ARG A 104 -8.56 -4.41 -11.59
N ILE A 105 -9.68 -4.24 -10.89
CA ILE A 105 -10.33 -2.93 -10.68
C ILE A 105 -9.37 -1.97 -9.96
N LEU A 106 -8.63 -2.42 -8.95
CA LEU A 106 -7.65 -1.59 -8.25
C LEU A 106 -6.51 -1.16 -9.18
N LEU A 107 -5.98 -2.07 -10.01
CA LEU A 107 -4.89 -1.80 -10.94
C LEU A 107 -5.25 -0.79 -12.04
N GLU A 108 -6.51 -0.75 -12.46
CA GLU A 108 -7.03 0.23 -13.43
C GLU A 108 -7.45 1.57 -12.81
N ALA A 109 -7.42 1.70 -11.47
CA ALA A 109 -7.88 2.89 -10.80
C ALA A 109 -6.95 4.09 -11.04
N ASP A 110 -7.51 5.23 -11.41
CA ASP A 110 -6.77 6.49 -11.53
C ASP A 110 -6.45 7.10 -10.16
N TYR A 111 -5.34 7.83 -10.09
CA TYR A 111 -4.90 8.61 -8.94
C TYR A 111 -4.13 9.87 -9.35
N ASP A 112 -4.75 11.03 -9.13
CA ASP A 112 -4.02 12.30 -9.10
C ASP A 112 -3.43 12.49 -7.70
N ARG A 113 -2.14 12.13 -7.58
CA ARG A 113 -1.38 12.25 -6.34
C ARG A 113 -1.24 13.68 -5.80
N ARG A 114 -1.37 14.71 -6.64
CA ARG A 114 -1.28 16.12 -6.19
C ARG A 114 -2.58 16.61 -5.58
N ARG A 115 -3.71 16.11 -6.08
CA ARG A 115 -5.05 16.50 -5.63
C ARG A 115 -5.70 15.51 -4.68
N GLY A 116 -5.14 14.31 -4.56
CA GLY A 116 -5.75 13.20 -3.81
C GLY A 116 -7.03 12.68 -4.46
N THR A 117 -7.23 12.90 -5.76
CA THR A 117 -8.46 12.54 -6.49
C THR A 117 -8.28 11.28 -7.34
N GLY A 118 -9.38 10.74 -7.84
CA GLY A 118 -9.43 9.50 -8.61
C GLY A 118 -10.13 8.39 -7.85
N GLU A 119 -10.16 7.20 -8.43
CA GLU A 119 -10.85 6.05 -7.86
C GLU A 119 -9.97 5.28 -6.86
N LEU A 120 -8.64 5.44 -6.97
CA LEU A 120 -7.67 4.68 -6.16
C LEU A 120 -7.87 4.88 -4.66
N PRO A 121 -8.02 6.09 -4.09
CA PRO A 121 -8.17 6.27 -2.64
C PRO A 121 -9.35 5.48 -2.07
N TYR A 122 -10.48 5.50 -2.76
CA TYR A 122 -11.68 4.76 -2.37
C TYR A 122 -11.46 3.24 -2.47
N ARG A 123 -10.97 2.75 -3.61
CA ARG A 123 -10.76 1.31 -3.85
C ARG A 123 -9.70 0.73 -2.92
N LEU A 124 -8.59 1.45 -2.72
CA LEU A 124 -7.52 1.08 -1.81
C LEU A 124 -8.01 1.01 -0.36
N ARG A 125 -8.83 1.97 0.08
CA ARG A 125 -9.45 1.92 1.42
C ARG A 125 -10.27 0.64 1.63
N GLN A 126 -11.07 0.25 0.64
CA GLN A 126 -11.83 -1.00 0.72
C GLN A 126 -10.91 -2.23 0.80
N ALA A 127 -9.85 -2.26 0.00
CA ALA A 127 -8.88 -3.35 0.01
C ALA A 127 -8.11 -3.44 1.35
N VAL A 128 -7.68 -2.31 1.92
CA VAL A 128 -7.02 -2.24 3.24
C VAL A 128 -7.94 -2.76 4.34
N LYS A 129 -9.22 -2.37 4.35
CA LYS A 129 -10.22 -2.87 5.31
C LYS A 129 -10.43 -4.38 5.16
N LEU A 130 -10.47 -4.87 3.93
CA LEU A 130 -10.62 -6.30 3.67
C LEU A 130 -9.39 -7.07 4.19
N ALA A 131 -8.18 -6.59 3.93
CA ALA A 131 -6.95 -7.17 4.47
C ALA A 131 -6.95 -7.19 6.00
N ALA A 132 -7.38 -6.10 6.65
CA ALA A 132 -7.53 -6.05 8.10
C ALA A 132 -8.54 -7.08 8.62
N SER A 133 -9.69 -7.26 7.96
CA SER A 133 -10.69 -8.25 8.36
C SER A 133 -10.18 -9.70 8.33
N GLN A 134 -9.14 -9.97 7.53
CA GLN A 134 -8.49 -11.27 7.39
C GLN A 134 -7.12 -11.33 8.10
N GLN A 135 -6.82 -10.32 8.93
CA GLN A 135 -5.58 -10.19 9.70
C GLN A 135 -4.31 -10.25 8.82
N VAL A 136 -4.38 -9.67 7.63
CA VAL A 136 -3.25 -9.52 6.70
C VAL A 136 -2.78 -8.08 6.78
N GLY A 137 -1.54 -7.86 7.24
CA GLY A 137 -0.97 -6.51 7.35
C GLY A 137 -0.46 -5.96 6.02
N VAL A 138 -0.20 -4.66 6.03
CA VAL A 138 0.26 -3.88 4.88
C VAL A 138 1.64 -3.31 5.19
N ASP A 139 2.58 -3.48 4.26
CA ASP A 139 3.82 -2.70 4.27
C ASP A 139 3.53 -1.25 3.89
N TRP A 140 3.39 -0.41 4.90
CA TRP A 140 3.03 1.01 4.75
C TRP A 140 4.14 1.84 4.11
N VAL A 141 5.41 1.46 4.31
CA VAL A 141 6.55 2.14 3.69
C VAL A 141 6.51 1.88 2.19
N GLN A 142 6.41 0.61 1.79
CA GLN A 142 6.32 0.25 0.38
C GLN A 142 5.06 0.84 -0.27
N LEU A 143 3.91 0.80 0.41
CA LEU A 143 2.68 1.40 -0.12
C LEU A 143 2.84 2.91 -0.37
N LEU A 144 3.47 3.65 0.55
CA LEU A 144 3.68 5.09 0.37
C LEU A 144 4.57 5.40 -0.86
N LEU A 145 5.65 4.64 -1.02
CA LEU A 145 6.51 4.74 -2.20
C LEU A 145 5.73 4.46 -3.49
N ASP A 146 4.85 3.47 -3.47
CA ASP A 146 4.10 3.00 -4.62
C ASP A 146 3.06 4.00 -5.09
N LEU A 147 2.35 4.61 -4.14
CA LEU A 147 1.33 5.62 -4.44
C LEU A 147 1.94 6.87 -5.10
N ASN A 148 3.18 7.23 -4.75
CA ASN A 148 3.85 8.34 -5.41
C ASN A 148 4.15 8.06 -6.90
N TRP A 149 4.40 6.80 -7.26
CA TRP A 149 4.72 6.39 -8.63
C TRP A 149 3.52 5.79 -9.39
N TRP A 150 2.31 5.84 -8.80
CA TRP A 150 1.12 5.25 -9.39
C TRP A 150 0.78 5.83 -10.78
N GLY A 151 0.90 7.16 -10.93
CA GLY A 151 0.62 7.87 -12.19
C GLY A 151 1.73 7.80 -13.24
N HIS A 152 2.73 6.93 -13.09
CA HIS A 152 3.81 6.82 -14.06
C HIS A 152 3.29 6.27 -15.41
N PRO A 153 3.68 6.84 -16.57
CA PRO A 153 3.13 6.45 -17.88
C PRO A 153 3.33 4.96 -18.19
N ASP A 154 4.47 4.38 -17.79
CA ASP A 154 4.74 2.95 -18.02
C ASP A 154 3.98 2.00 -17.10
N ARG A 155 3.13 2.51 -16.19
CA ARG A 155 2.35 1.74 -15.21
C ARG A 155 3.21 0.77 -14.39
N ILE A 156 4.40 1.22 -13.97
CA ILE A 156 5.42 0.38 -13.32
C ILE A 156 4.93 -0.23 -12.00
N VAL A 157 4.16 0.52 -11.21
CA VAL A 157 3.64 0.07 -9.91
C VAL A 157 2.55 -0.97 -10.12
N GLN A 158 1.61 -0.70 -11.02
CA GLN A 158 0.53 -1.62 -11.38
C GLN A 158 1.09 -2.94 -11.90
N LYS A 159 2.08 -2.90 -12.81
CA LYS A 159 2.76 -4.10 -13.32
C LYS A 159 3.45 -4.87 -12.19
N ARG A 160 4.11 -4.19 -11.25
CA ARG A 160 4.77 -4.86 -10.11
C ARG A 160 3.75 -5.51 -9.19
N TRP A 161 2.70 -4.80 -8.79
CA TRP A 161 1.61 -5.35 -7.97
C TRP A 161 0.93 -6.53 -8.64
N ALA A 162 0.69 -6.46 -9.96
CA ALA A 162 0.12 -7.56 -10.74
C ALA A 162 1.04 -8.79 -10.74
N ARG A 163 2.36 -8.61 -10.88
CA ARG A 163 3.33 -9.72 -10.77
C ARG A 163 3.27 -10.35 -9.39
N SER A 164 3.36 -9.55 -8.33
CA SER A 164 3.29 -10.03 -6.95
C SER A 164 1.98 -10.77 -6.64
N TYR A 165 0.86 -10.31 -7.20
CA TYR A 165 -0.46 -10.90 -6.98
C TYR A 165 -0.71 -12.17 -7.80
N PHE A 166 -0.51 -12.12 -9.13
CA PHE A 166 -0.85 -13.23 -10.03
C PHE A 166 0.27 -14.28 -10.13
N HIS A 167 1.53 -13.90 -9.96
CA HIS A 167 2.69 -14.79 -10.12
C HIS A 167 3.41 -15.11 -8.79
N GLY A 168 3.08 -14.44 -7.69
CA GLY A 168 3.78 -14.57 -6.41
C GLY A 168 3.69 -15.96 -5.73
N ASP A 169 2.91 -16.88 -6.29
CA ASP A 169 2.81 -18.28 -5.87
C ASP A 169 3.52 -19.26 -6.85
N ALA A 170 3.83 -18.83 -8.09
CA ALA A 170 4.39 -19.71 -9.12
C ALA A 170 5.87 -20.05 -8.88
N ALA A 171 6.62 -19.18 -8.18
CA ALA A 171 8.02 -19.45 -7.84
C ALA A 171 8.21 -20.48 -6.71
N SER A 172 7.12 -20.89 -6.04
CA SER A 172 7.13 -21.98 -5.05
C SER A 172 6.66 -23.32 -5.65
N GLN A 173 6.40 -23.36 -6.96
CA GLN A 173 6.15 -24.57 -7.73
C GLN A 173 7.27 -24.73 -8.75
N GLU A 174 8.47 -25.08 -8.30
CA GLU A 174 9.42 -25.74 -9.19
C GLU A 174 8.79 -27.06 -9.66
N PRO A 175 8.82 -27.37 -10.97
CA PRO A 175 8.37 -28.66 -11.47
C PRO A 175 9.29 -29.72 -10.87
N GLN A 176 8.73 -30.55 -9.99
CA GLN A 176 9.38 -31.74 -9.48
C GLN A 176 9.83 -32.56 -10.68
N ALA A 177 11.15 -32.59 -10.90
CA ALA A 177 11.78 -33.37 -11.93
C ALA A 177 11.30 -34.82 -11.79
N VAL A 178 10.50 -35.26 -12.76
CA VAL A 178 10.22 -36.66 -12.98
C VAL A 178 11.55 -37.33 -13.28
N ALA A 179 12.11 -37.98 -12.26
CA ALA A 179 13.10 -39.01 -12.42
C ALA A 179 12.44 -40.13 -13.23
N ALA A 180 12.63 -40.08 -14.55
CA ALA A 180 12.42 -41.25 -15.38
C ALA A 180 13.63 -42.17 -15.15
N GLU A 181 13.42 -43.10 -14.23
CA GLU A 181 14.11 -44.38 -14.21
C GLU A 181 14.05 -44.99 -15.63
N GLY A 182 15.22 -45.32 -16.15
CA GLY A 182 15.38 -46.02 -17.42
C GLY A 182 16.65 -46.86 -17.32
N GLY A 183 16.57 -47.93 -16.53
CA GLY A 183 17.54 -49.01 -16.60
C GLY A 183 17.32 -49.83 -17.86
N GLN A 184 18.38 -50.02 -18.63
CA GLN A 184 18.89 -51.31 -19.12
C GLN A 184 20.14 -51.08 -19.95
#